data_AF-A0A7R9YYK9-F1
#
_entry.id   AF-A0A7R9YYK9-F1
#
_cell.length_a   1.000
_cell.length_b   1.000
_cell.length_c   1.000
_cell.angle_alpha   90.00
_cell.angle_beta   90.00
_cell.angle_gamma   90.00
#
_symmetry.space_group_name_H-M   'P 1'
#
loop_
_entity.id
_entity.type
_entity.pdbx_description
1 polymer ?
#
loop_
_entity_poly.entity_id
_entity_poly.type
_entity_poly.pdbx_seq_one_letter_code
_entity_poly.pdbx_strand_id
1 'polypeptide(L)'
;YDFTEGRGSRLAGYFEALIYALIILTVLVGILQTVQGHENDLSELEWVAVVIFTVEYLLRFIGAGADPAFAHISNPVLKRMRFVVSFYSLIDLAAIVPFYLAFAMPGSWVDRHDEYLRMLRLLRLLKLDKYVPSISLIDDVFRLKKDMLIVTGYAAGTLWVLFTGLLYVFEYRDSGNDIDPVPVYGCDDDCTMMDRFRTYLDSMVYTCVHLTGDYPIISYSGAARVTCFFMVIAAVGVVSIPSGLVANGFAELVQTTSRKRHGEAIPTGGNAGDDWYEIRLRELEGTDPPPSRFCGPCGSLVDRWQIRTNNFLNGQVDPRTGKEVHTCGSHFFRFFMMTLIILNVIAVLLESIPDVDRGVGNLPGNFFDDFESFSIFFFSLEYALRLFSARKNLEALYSPFVYATTFYGIVDFLSTAPWYVERICLALGMKESADASTIFRIFRIFRLLQLEDFLVGFRKLDNVFRASKDVLKATGLMAVIIWVGCGALFFIFESGNPNWRSCDDSIPLRDTYVNGSLVPG
;
A
#
# COMPACT_ATOMS: atom_id res chain seq x y z
N TYR A 1 -24.11 -20.27 -8.91
CA TYR A 1 -23.99 -19.34 -7.78
C TYR A 1 -22.83 -19.77 -6.91
N ASP A 2 -22.91 -20.89 -6.17
CA ASP A 2 -21.81 -21.31 -5.28
C ASP A 2 -20.45 -21.45 -5.99
N PHE A 3 -20.42 -22.02 -7.19
CA PHE A 3 -19.19 -22.14 -7.99
C PHE A 3 -18.54 -20.79 -8.33
N THR A 4 -19.32 -19.78 -8.71
CA THR A 4 -18.82 -18.44 -9.06
C THR A 4 -18.47 -17.58 -7.83
N GLU A 5 -18.93 -18.01 -6.66
CA GLU A 5 -18.63 -17.42 -5.35
C GLU A 5 -17.49 -18.16 -4.63
N GLY A 6 -16.82 -19.12 -5.28
CA GLY A 6 -15.75 -19.89 -4.63
C GLY A 6 -16.23 -20.88 -3.56
N ARG A 7 -17.55 -21.06 -3.40
CA ARG A 7 -18.14 -21.84 -2.31
C ARG A 7 -18.36 -23.31 -2.72
N GLY A 8 -18.13 -24.21 -1.77
CA GLY A 8 -18.52 -25.62 -1.83
C GLY A 8 -17.56 -26.60 -2.51
N SER A 9 -16.64 -26.16 -3.38
CA SER A 9 -15.69 -27.05 -4.07
C SER A 9 -14.29 -26.44 -4.22
N ARG A 10 -13.24 -27.29 -4.16
CA ARG A 10 -11.86 -26.86 -4.43
C ARG A 10 -11.68 -26.27 -5.84
N LEU A 11 -12.46 -26.76 -6.81
CA LEU A 11 -12.46 -26.21 -8.17
C LEU A 11 -13.00 -24.79 -8.23
N ALA A 12 -14.00 -24.47 -7.40
CA ALA A 12 -14.53 -23.11 -7.29
C ALA A 12 -13.45 -22.17 -6.73
N GLY A 13 -12.72 -22.60 -5.71
CA GLY A 13 -11.58 -21.85 -5.16
C GLY A 13 -10.43 -21.66 -6.16
N TYR A 14 -10.12 -22.66 -7.00
CA TYR A 14 -9.11 -22.48 -8.06
C TYR A 14 -9.58 -21.55 -9.18
N PHE A 15 -10.87 -21.62 -9.56
CA PHE A 15 -11.45 -20.71 -10.55
C PHE A 15 -11.40 -19.26 -10.03
N GLU A 16 -11.79 -19.05 -8.78
CA GLU A 16 -11.67 -17.76 -8.08
C GLU A 16 -10.21 -17.27 -8.05
N ALA A 17 -9.27 -18.14 -7.66
CA ALA A 17 -7.84 -17.86 -7.66
C ALA A 17 -7.30 -17.42 -9.03
N LEU A 18 -7.76 -18.07 -10.10
CA LEU A 18 -7.42 -17.76 -11.48
C LEU A 18 -7.90 -16.37 -11.88
N ILE A 19 -9.14 -15.99 -11.54
CA ILE A 19 -9.70 -14.67 -11.85
C ILE A 19 -8.83 -13.57 -11.21
N TYR A 20 -8.36 -13.74 -9.97
CA TYR A 20 -7.45 -12.77 -9.35
C TYR A 20 -6.11 -12.66 -10.04
N ALA A 21 -5.50 -13.82 -10.33
CA ALA A 21 -4.21 -13.85 -10.99
C ALA A 21 -4.31 -13.10 -12.32
N LEU A 22 -5.41 -13.28 -13.05
CA LEU A 22 -5.69 -12.55 -14.29
C LEU A 22 -5.94 -11.05 -14.08
N ILE A 23 -6.65 -10.64 -13.03
CA ILE A 23 -6.82 -9.21 -12.72
C ILE A 23 -5.47 -8.55 -12.48
N ILE A 24 -4.65 -9.11 -11.58
CA ILE A 24 -3.33 -8.57 -11.25
C ILE A 24 -2.44 -8.55 -12.50
N LEU A 25 -2.39 -9.68 -13.22
CA LEU A 25 -1.57 -9.81 -14.42
C LEU A 25 -1.97 -8.81 -15.50
N THR A 26 -3.27 -8.62 -15.74
CA THR A 26 -3.74 -7.67 -16.76
C THR A 26 -3.56 -6.21 -16.36
N VAL A 27 -3.55 -5.90 -15.07
CA VAL A 27 -3.21 -4.55 -14.60
C VAL A 27 -1.72 -4.29 -14.78
N LEU A 28 -0.86 -5.26 -14.47
CA LEU A 28 0.58 -5.16 -14.74
C LEU A 28 0.87 -5.01 -16.23
N VAL A 29 0.15 -5.76 -17.08
CA VAL A 29 0.22 -5.59 -18.54
C VAL A 29 -0.26 -4.19 -18.95
N GLY A 30 -1.35 -3.70 -18.39
CA GLY A 30 -1.85 -2.35 -18.66
C GLY A 30 -0.82 -1.26 -18.30
N ILE A 31 -0.12 -1.41 -17.17
CA ILE A 31 0.98 -0.53 -16.77
C ILE A 31 2.18 -0.67 -17.72
N LEU A 32 2.53 -1.88 -18.15
CA LEU A 32 3.60 -2.09 -19.13
C LEU A 32 3.27 -1.41 -20.47
N GLN A 33 2.01 -1.51 -20.91
CA GLN A 33 1.54 -0.93 -22.16
C GLN A 33 1.50 0.60 -22.16
N THR A 34 1.62 1.26 -20.99
CA THR A 34 1.83 2.72 -20.95
C THR A 34 3.27 3.13 -21.25
N VAL A 35 4.21 2.18 -21.26
CA VAL A 35 5.61 2.45 -21.59
C VAL A 35 5.76 2.49 -23.11
N GLN A 36 6.38 3.57 -23.62
CA GLN A 36 6.65 3.75 -25.04
C GLN A 36 7.36 2.52 -25.62
N GLY A 37 6.89 2.05 -26.78
CA GLY A 37 7.43 0.87 -27.47
C GLY A 37 6.91 -0.48 -26.97
N HIS A 38 6.15 -0.54 -25.87
CA HIS A 38 5.54 -1.77 -25.33
C HIS A 38 4.01 -1.77 -25.43
N GLU A 39 3.42 -0.85 -26.19
CA GLU A 39 1.98 -0.59 -26.30
C GLU A 39 1.15 -1.82 -26.73
N ASN A 40 1.76 -2.74 -27.48
CA ASN A 40 1.10 -3.94 -28.01
C ASN A 40 1.61 -5.23 -27.36
N ASP A 41 2.56 -5.14 -26.43
CA ASP A 41 3.11 -6.30 -25.76
C ASP A 41 2.03 -6.98 -24.93
N LEU A 42 2.01 -8.32 -25.01
CA LEU A 42 1.08 -9.18 -24.29
C LEU A 42 -0.41 -8.89 -24.59
N SER A 43 -0.74 -8.27 -25.74
CA SER A 43 -2.12 -8.06 -26.20
C SER A 43 -2.94 -9.35 -26.29
N GLU A 44 -2.30 -10.47 -26.66
CA GLU A 44 -2.93 -11.81 -26.67
C GLU A 44 -3.43 -12.24 -25.27
N LEU A 45 -2.68 -11.87 -24.22
CA LEU A 45 -3.06 -12.17 -22.84
C LEU A 45 -4.29 -11.36 -22.44
N GLU A 46 -4.39 -10.10 -22.86
CA GLU A 46 -5.58 -9.29 -22.63
C GLU A 46 -6.81 -9.88 -23.30
N TRP A 47 -6.67 -10.37 -24.53
CA TRP A 47 -7.74 -11.04 -25.25
C TRP A 47 -8.23 -12.28 -24.48
N VAL A 48 -7.31 -13.14 -24.06
CA VAL A 48 -7.62 -14.33 -23.24
C VAL A 48 -8.33 -13.93 -21.94
N ALA A 49 -7.85 -12.88 -21.27
CA ALA A 49 -8.46 -12.41 -20.03
C ALA A 49 -9.89 -11.88 -20.24
N VAL A 50 -10.16 -11.13 -21.32
CA VAL A 50 -11.52 -10.67 -21.64
C VAL A 50 -12.46 -11.84 -21.91
N VAL A 51 -12.01 -12.86 -22.63
CA VAL A 51 -12.80 -14.09 -22.85
C VAL A 51 -13.14 -14.75 -21.51
N ILE A 52 -12.15 -14.93 -20.63
CA ILE A 52 -12.36 -15.54 -19.31
C ILE A 52 -13.31 -14.70 -18.45
N PHE A 53 -13.15 -13.37 -18.40
CA PHE A 53 -14.05 -12.48 -17.65
C PHE A 53 -15.47 -12.46 -18.22
N THR A 54 -15.61 -12.64 -19.53
CA THR A 54 -16.93 -12.74 -20.16
C THR A 54 -17.61 -14.06 -19.79
N VAL A 55 -16.87 -15.17 -19.81
CA VAL A 55 -17.38 -16.47 -19.32
C VAL A 55 -17.77 -16.37 -17.85
N GLU A 56 -16.93 -15.76 -17.02
CA GLU A 56 -17.23 -15.49 -15.61
C GLU A 56 -18.55 -14.70 -15.46
N TYR A 57 -18.70 -13.60 -16.19
CA TYR A 57 -19.90 -12.76 -16.15
C TYR A 57 -21.15 -13.54 -16.58
N LEU A 58 -21.06 -14.34 -17.64
CA LEU A 58 -22.16 -15.19 -18.10
C LEU A 58 -22.54 -16.25 -17.06
N LEU A 59 -21.56 -16.90 -16.43
CA LEU A 59 -21.81 -17.87 -15.35
C LEU A 59 -22.50 -17.21 -14.16
N ARG A 60 -22.10 -15.99 -13.79
CA ARG A 60 -22.78 -15.21 -12.74
C ARG A 60 -24.19 -14.79 -13.14
N PHE A 61 -24.38 -14.34 -14.38
CA PHE A 61 -25.71 -14.00 -14.92
C PHE A 61 -26.68 -15.19 -14.94
N ILE A 62 -26.20 -16.38 -15.31
CA ILE A 62 -26.97 -17.63 -15.23
C ILE A 62 -27.26 -17.97 -13.76
N GLY A 63 -26.26 -17.82 -12.89
CA GLY A 63 -26.34 -18.05 -11.45
C GLY A 63 -27.23 -17.07 -10.68
N ALA A 64 -27.51 -15.88 -11.23
CA ALA A 64 -28.27 -14.81 -10.58
C ALA A 64 -29.70 -15.23 -10.16
N GLY A 65 -30.27 -16.25 -10.83
CA GLY A 65 -31.58 -16.79 -10.45
C GLY A 65 -31.60 -17.49 -9.09
N ALA A 66 -30.44 -18.00 -8.66
CA ALA A 66 -30.24 -18.73 -7.40
C ALA A 66 -29.56 -17.88 -6.31
N ASP A 67 -29.31 -16.60 -6.57
CA ASP A 67 -28.67 -15.70 -5.63
C ASP A 67 -29.62 -15.39 -4.45
N PRO A 68 -29.21 -15.62 -3.18
CA PRO A 68 -30.00 -15.30 -2.00
C PRO A 68 -30.33 -13.80 -1.89
N ALA A 69 -29.50 -12.89 -2.43
CA ALA A 69 -29.78 -11.45 -2.40
C ALA A 69 -31.06 -11.08 -3.16
N PHE A 70 -31.42 -11.86 -4.21
CA PHE A 70 -32.60 -11.65 -5.03
C PHE A 70 -33.73 -12.66 -4.76
N ALA A 71 -33.64 -13.42 -3.65
CA ALA A 71 -34.62 -14.42 -3.27
C ALA A 71 -36.04 -13.85 -3.09
N HIS A 72 -36.15 -12.59 -2.68
CA HIS A 72 -37.42 -11.88 -2.41
C HIS A 72 -38.22 -11.53 -3.68
N ILE A 73 -37.63 -11.66 -4.88
CA ILE A 73 -38.28 -11.33 -6.15
C ILE A 73 -38.85 -12.62 -6.76
N SER A 74 -40.14 -12.66 -7.11
CA SER A 74 -40.75 -13.86 -7.71
C SER A 74 -40.48 -14.01 -9.21
N ASN A 75 -40.36 -12.89 -9.95
CA ASN A 75 -40.17 -12.91 -11.40
C ASN A 75 -38.70 -13.18 -11.79
N PRO A 76 -38.40 -14.26 -12.55
CA PRO A 76 -37.04 -14.63 -12.91
C PRO A 76 -36.35 -13.63 -13.86
N VAL A 77 -37.10 -12.94 -14.72
CA VAL A 77 -36.53 -11.92 -15.63
C VAL A 77 -36.12 -10.69 -14.84
N LEU A 78 -36.94 -10.29 -13.87
CA LEU A 78 -36.66 -9.14 -13.01
C LEU A 78 -35.43 -9.39 -12.11
N LYS A 79 -35.23 -10.62 -11.63
CA LYS A 79 -34.00 -11.02 -10.91
C LYS A 79 -32.76 -10.76 -11.77
N ARG A 80 -32.77 -11.20 -13.03
CA ARG A 80 -31.64 -11.06 -13.95
C ARG A 80 -31.39 -9.60 -14.32
N MET A 81 -32.43 -8.79 -14.55
CA MET A 81 -32.22 -7.35 -14.79
C MET A 81 -31.63 -6.64 -13.57
N ARG A 82 -32.09 -7.00 -12.36
CA ARG A 82 -31.56 -6.42 -11.12
C ARG A 82 -30.12 -6.83 -10.87
N PHE A 83 -29.73 -8.04 -11.29
CA PHE A 83 -28.33 -8.44 -11.33
C PHE A 83 -27.52 -7.54 -12.26
N VAL A 84 -27.94 -7.34 -13.52
CA VAL A 84 -27.19 -6.50 -14.48
C VAL A 84 -26.99 -5.06 -13.98
N VAL A 85 -27.98 -4.50 -13.29
CA VAL A 85 -27.93 -3.15 -12.71
C VAL A 85 -27.26 -3.12 -11.31
N SER A 86 -26.86 -4.27 -10.76
CA SER A 86 -26.12 -4.34 -9.50
C SER A 86 -24.75 -3.70 -9.65
N PHE A 87 -24.28 -3.02 -8.61
CA PHE A 87 -23.00 -2.30 -8.62
C PHE A 87 -21.81 -3.18 -9.04
N TYR A 88 -21.69 -4.37 -8.44
CA TYR A 88 -20.63 -5.33 -8.78
C TYR A 88 -20.72 -5.86 -10.21
N SER A 89 -21.95 -6.08 -10.70
CA SER A 89 -22.17 -6.54 -12.08
C SER A 89 -21.94 -5.44 -13.11
N LEU A 90 -22.17 -4.18 -12.75
CA LEU A 90 -21.86 -3.02 -13.58
C LEU A 90 -20.35 -2.86 -13.72
N ILE A 91 -19.59 -3.06 -12.64
CA ILE A 91 -18.12 -3.09 -12.68
C ILE A 91 -17.62 -4.23 -13.58
N ASP A 92 -18.19 -5.43 -13.43
CA ASP A 92 -17.83 -6.57 -14.29
C ASP A 92 -18.08 -6.26 -15.77
N LEU A 93 -19.19 -5.59 -16.07
CA LEU A 93 -19.56 -5.19 -17.42
C LEU A 93 -18.63 -4.08 -17.95
N ALA A 94 -18.35 -3.06 -17.15
CA ALA A 94 -17.43 -1.97 -17.51
C ALA A 94 -16.00 -2.48 -17.81
N ALA A 95 -15.58 -3.58 -17.19
CA ALA A 95 -14.29 -4.20 -17.44
C ALA A 95 -14.17 -4.94 -18.79
N ILE A 96 -15.29 -5.38 -19.39
CA ILE A 96 -15.33 -6.15 -20.65
C ILE A 96 -15.86 -5.35 -21.84
N VAL A 97 -16.77 -4.39 -21.60
CA VAL A 97 -17.44 -3.61 -22.65
C VAL A 97 -16.47 -2.87 -23.58
N PRO A 98 -15.41 -2.20 -23.10
CA PRO A 98 -14.49 -1.47 -23.98
C PRO A 98 -13.93 -2.33 -25.11
N PHE A 99 -13.56 -3.58 -24.82
CA PHE A 99 -13.05 -4.54 -25.81
C PHE A 99 -14.09 -4.89 -26.88
N TYR A 100 -15.31 -5.23 -26.46
CA TYR A 100 -16.38 -5.57 -27.39
C TYR A 100 -16.84 -4.37 -28.23
N LEU A 101 -16.76 -3.17 -27.66
CA LEU A 101 -17.11 -1.93 -28.36
C LEU A 101 -16.12 -1.62 -29.48
N ALA A 102 -14.81 -1.75 -29.22
CA ALA A 102 -13.77 -1.61 -30.23
C ALA A 102 -13.93 -2.67 -31.34
N PHE A 103 -14.12 -3.94 -30.95
CA PHE A 103 -14.32 -5.05 -31.90
C PHE A 103 -15.57 -4.89 -32.78
N ALA A 104 -16.67 -4.40 -32.22
CA ALA A 104 -17.94 -4.27 -32.95
C ALA A 104 -17.98 -3.10 -33.95
N MET A 105 -17.12 -2.09 -33.78
CA MET A 105 -17.14 -0.86 -34.59
C MET A 105 -15.75 -0.51 -35.16
N PRO A 106 -15.19 -1.36 -36.06
CA PRO A 106 -13.91 -1.09 -36.70
C PRO A 106 -13.96 0.20 -37.54
N GLY A 107 -12.92 1.04 -37.43
CA GLY A 107 -12.81 2.33 -38.13
C GLY A 107 -13.65 3.48 -37.56
N SER A 108 -14.38 3.25 -36.45
CA SER A 108 -15.13 4.29 -35.76
C SER A 108 -14.25 5.18 -34.88
N TRP A 109 -14.80 6.26 -34.32
CA TRP A 109 -14.08 7.11 -33.35
C TRP A 109 -13.54 6.30 -32.16
N VAL A 110 -14.30 5.28 -31.73
CA VAL A 110 -13.98 4.35 -30.64
C VAL A 110 -12.72 3.55 -30.95
N ASP A 111 -12.60 3.01 -32.16
CA ASP A 111 -11.44 2.22 -32.61
C ASP A 111 -10.18 3.09 -32.74
N ARG A 112 -10.33 4.34 -33.20
CA ARG A 112 -9.23 5.31 -33.30
C ARG A 112 -8.72 5.80 -31.93
N HIS A 113 -9.59 5.78 -30.92
CA HIS A 113 -9.32 6.27 -29.56
C HIS A 113 -9.28 5.09 -28.57
N ASP A 114 -8.92 3.89 -29.03
CA ASP A 114 -8.89 2.68 -28.19
C ASP A 114 -7.96 2.85 -26.98
N GLU A 115 -6.92 3.68 -27.04
CA GLU A 115 -6.08 4.02 -25.88
C GLU A 115 -6.87 4.46 -24.64
N TYR A 116 -7.85 5.35 -24.82
CA TYR A 116 -8.69 5.82 -23.71
C TYR A 116 -9.59 4.72 -23.16
N LEU A 117 -10.06 3.82 -24.03
CA LEU A 117 -10.91 2.68 -23.70
C LEU A 117 -10.12 1.52 -23.08
N ARG A 118 -8.84 1.38 -23.45
CA ARG A 118 -7.87 0.47 -22.84
C ARG A 118 -7.67 0.81 -21.37
N MET A 119 -7.61 2.09 -21.01
CA MET A 119 -7.48 2.51 -19.61
C MET A 119 -8.72 2.21 -18.76
N LEU A 120 -9.93 2.22 -19.34
CA LEU A 120 -11.14 1.76 -18.64
C LEU A 120 -11.04 0.29 -18.20
N ARG A 121 -10.14 -0.51 -18.80
CA ARG A 121 -9.88 -1.88 -18.36
C ARG A 121 -9.34 -1.92 -16.93
N LEU A 122 -8.68 -0.86 -16.43
CA LEU A 122 -8.22 -0.76 -15.04
C LEU A 122 -9.38 -0.77 -14.03
N LEU A 123 -10.61 -0.46 -14.46
CA LEU A 123 -11.81 -0.65 -13.63
C LEU A 123 -12.00 -2.10 -13.19
N ARG A 124 -11.40 -3.08 -13.86
CA ARG A 124 -11.39 -4.48 -13.39
C ARG A 124 -10.70 -4.66 -12.03
N LEU A 125 -9.85 -3.72 -11.60
CA LEU A 125 -9.31 -3.69 -10.24
C LEU A 125 -10.41 -3.59 -9.19
N LEU A 126 -11.52 -2.91 -9.51
CA LEU A 126 -12.68 -2.83 -8.62
C LEU A 126 -13.33 -4.21 -8.39
N LYS A 127 -13.10 -5.22 -9.25
CA LYS A 127 -13.54 -6.60 -9.00
C LYS A 127 -12.85 -7.21 -7.76
N LEU A 128 -11.67 -6.72 -7.36
CA LEU A 128 -10.97 -7.20 -6.16
C LEU A 128 -11.75 -6.90 -4.87
N ASP A 129 -12.65 -5.91 -4.89
CA ASP A 129 -13.49 -5.55 -3.74
C ASP A 129 -14.43 -6.68 -3.30
N LYS A 130 -14.84 -7.57 -4.22
CA LYS A 130 -15.69 -8.71 -3.89
C LYS A 130 -15.08 -9.59 -2.78
N TYR A 131 -13.77 -9.50 -2.59
CA TYR A 131 -12.99 -10.44 -1.81
C TYR A 131 -12.34 -9.81 -0.60
N VAL A 132 -11.88 -8.57 -0.75
CA VAL A 132 -11.58 -7.73 0.39
C VAL A 132 -12.68 -6.65 0.42
N PRO A 133 -13.73 -6.82 1.24
CA PRO A 133 -14.97 -6.02 1.23
C PRO A 133 -14.71 -4.58 1.69
N SER A 134 -13.97 -3.83 0.89
CA SER A 134 -13.38 -2.54 1.22
C SER A 134 -14.37 -1.42 0.98
N ILE A 135 -15.07 -1.48 -0.15
CA ILE A 135 -16.16 -0.57 -0.53
C ILE A 135 -17.32 -0.75 0.44
N SER A 136 -17.68 -1.99 0.81
CA SER A 136 -18.77 -2.21 1.77
C SER A 136 -18.41 -1.75 3.18
N LEU A 137 -17.16 -1.93 3.63
CA LEU A 137 -16.70 -1.36 4.90
C LEU A 137 -16.80 0.16 4.91
N ILE A 138 -16.40 0.82 3.82
CA ILE A 138 -16.55 2.26 3.66
C ILE A 138 -18.04 2.65 3.62
N ASP A 139 -18.87 1.96 2.84
CA ASP A 139 -20.30 2.20 2.77
C ASP A 139 -20.96 2.08 4.15
N ASP A 140 -20.57 1.10 4.95
CA ASP A 140 -21.01 0.95 6.33
C ASP A 140 -20.60 2.16 7.20
N VAL A 141 -19.35 2.64 7.09
CA VAL A 141 -18.88 3.85 7.78
C VAL A 141 -19.67 5.08 7.34
N PHE A 142 -19.86 5.26 6.03
CA PHE A 142 -20.60 6.40 5.47
C PHE A 142 -22.06 6.37 5.91
N ARG A 143 -22.71 5.20 5.89
CA ARG A 143 -24.09 5.03 6.40
C ARG A 143 -24.18 5.30 7.90
N LEU A 144 -23.19 4.86 8.67
CA LEU A 144 -23.12 5.06 10.12
C LEU A 144 -22.95 6.54 10.49
N LYS A 145 -22.15 7.30 9.73
CA LYS A 145 -21.85 8.72 10.00
C LYS A 145 -22.52 9.70 9.03
N LYS A 146 -23.52 9.25 8.25
CA LYS A 146 -24.12 10.02 7.14
C LYS A 146 -24.59 11.42 7.55
N ASP A 147 -25.26 11.55 8.70
CA ASP A 147 -25.87 12.80 9.11
C ASP A 147 -24.79 13.83 9.47
N MET A 148 -23.72 13.38 10.12
CA MET A 148 -22.56 14.21 10.43
C MET A 148 -21.79 14.61 9.17
N LEU A 149 -21.58 13.67 8.24
CA LEU A 149 -20.92 13.93 6.95
C LEU A 149 -21.68 14.96 6.11
N ILE A 150 -23.01 14.91 6.07
CA ILE A 150 -23.84 15.88 5.34
C ILE A 150 -23.67 17.29 5.93
N VAL A 151 -23.72 17.43 7.27
CA VAL A 151 -23.54 18.72 7.93
C VAL A 151 -22.15 19.29 7.65
N THR A 152 -21.12 18.46 7.73
CA THR A 152 -19.75 18.85 7.43
C THR A 152 -19.56 19.22 5.95
N GLY A 153 -20.17 18.47 5.02
CA GLY A 153 -20.16 18.79 3.60
C GLY A 153 -20.87 20.11 3.28
N TYR A 154 -21.99 20.40 3.95
CA TYR A 154 -22.67 21.69 3.83
C TYR A 154 -21.80 22.85 4.33
N ALA A 155 -21.13 22.68 5.47
CA ALA A 155 -20.20 23.68 6.01
C ALA A 155 -19.01 23.91 5.06
N ALA A 156 -18.41 22.84 4.53
CA ALA A 156 -17.31 22.91 3.57
C ALA A 156 -17.73 23.62 2.27
N GLY A 157 -18.89 23.26 1.71
CA GLY A 157 -19.41 23.89 0.50
C GLY A 157 -19.71 25.37 0.69
N THR A 158 -20.31 25.76 1.83
CA THR A 158 -20.57 27.17 2.15
C THR A 158 -19.28 27.98 2.25
N LEU A 159 -18.27 27.41 2.92
CA LEU A 159 -16.95 28.02 3.09
C LEU A 159 -16.23 28.17 1.74
N TRP A 160 -16.29 27.14 0.89
CA TRP A 160 -15.71 27.15 -0.45
C TRP A 160 -16.31 28.26 -1.33
N VAL A 161 -17.63 28.39 -1.33
CA VAL A 161 -18.36 29.47 -2.04
C VAL A 161 -17.96 30.85 -1.49
N LEU A 162 -17.83 31.00 -0.18
CA LEU A 162 -17.44 32.26 0.46
C LEU A 162 -16.01 32.67 0.07
N PHE A 163 -15.03 31.77 0.20
CA PHE A 163 -13.65 32.07 -0.16
C PHE A 163 -13.44 32.26 -1.66
N THR A 164 -14.20 31.55 -2.50
CA THR A 164 -14.25 31.82 -3.94
C THR A 164 -14.63 33.27 -4.19
N GLY A 165 -15.68 33.78 -3.51
CA GLY A 165 -16.13 35.16 -3.67
C GLY A 165 -15.09 36.18 -3.24
N LEU A 166 -14.41 35.94 -2.12
CA LEU A 166 -13.35 36.83 -1.64
C LEU A 166 -12.16 36.87 -2.59
N LEU A 167 -11.66 35.71 -3.02
CA LEU A 167 -10.51 35.65 -3.93
C LEU A 167 -10.85 36.22 -5.32
N TYR A 168 -12.05 35.95 -5.84
CA TYR A 168 -12.53 36.58 -7.06
C TYR A 168 -12.52 38.12 -6.93
N VAL A 169 -13.06 38.67 -5.84
CA VAL A 169 -13.13 40.14 -5.66
C VAL A 169 -11.74 40.77 -5.53
N PHE A 170 -10.79 40.09 -4.88
CA PHE A 170 -9.46 40.63 -4.66
C PHE A 170 -8.53 40.49 -5.87
N GLU A 171 -8.69 39.44 -6.69
CA GLU A 171 -7.75 39.14 -7.78
C GLU A 171 -8.32 39.42 -9.19
N TYR A 172 -9.65 39.53 -9.39
CA TYR A 172 -10.25 39.77 -10.73
C TYR A 172 -9.81 41.08 -11.40
N ARG A 173 -9.27 42.05 -10.63
CA ARG A 173 -8.80 43.33 -11.17
C ARG A 173 -7.29 43.53 -11.01
N ASP A 174 -6.58 42.53 -10.51
CA ASP A 174 -5.16 42.67 -10.22
C ASP A 174 -4.32 42.27 -11.44
N SER A 175 -4.02 43.27 -12.28
CA SER A 175 -3.08 43.16 -13.40
C SER A 175 -1.66 43.56 -13.01
N GLY A 176 -1.38 43.79 -11.72
CA GLY A 176 -0.12 44.36 -11.24
C GLY A 176 0.94 43.36 -10.83
N ASN A 177 0.62 42.06 -10.79
CA ASN A 177 1.53 41.01 -10.32
C ASN A 177 2.44 40.50 -11.44
N ASP A 178 3.59 39.95 -11.03
CA ASP A 178 4.59 39.34 -11.92
C ASP A 178 3.94 38.36 -12.91
N ILE A 179 4.43 38.35 -14.16
CA ILE A 179 4.01 37.41 -15.19
C ILE A 179 4.23 35.99 -14.66
N ASP A 180 3.18 35.18 -14.76
CA ASP A 180 3.23 33.78 -14.35
C ASP A 180 4.19 33.02 -15.28
N PRO A 181 5.27 32.41 -14.75
CA PRO A 181 6.14 31.55 -15.56
C PRO A 181 5.45 30.22 -15.94
N VAL A 182 4.23 29.97 -15.45
CA VAL A 182 3.41 28.82 -15.82
C VAL A 182 2.30 29.28 -16.78
N PRO A 183 2.28 28.82 -18.04
CA PRO A 183 1.17 29.12 -18.94
C PRO A 183 -0.13 28.54 -18.37
N VAL A 184 -1.14 29.40 -18.23
CA VAL A 184 -2.49 29.00 -17.82
C VAL A 184 -3.20 28.41 -19.04
N TYR A 185 -4.02 27.38 -18.85
CA TYR A 185 -4.78 26.75 -19.93
C TYR A 185 -5.58 27.80 -20.74
N GLY A 186 -5.21 27.99 -22.01
CA GLY A 186 -5.83 28.97 -22.91
C GLY A 186 -5.18 30.36 -22.90
N CYS A 187 -3.93 30.48 -22.46
CA CYS A 187 -3.17 31.73 -22.47
C CYS A 187 -1.74 31.47 -22.99
N ASP A 188 -1.45 32.02 -24.18
CA ASP A 188 -0.14 31.94 -24.85
C ASP A 188 0.74 33.11 -24.37
N ASP A 189 1.66 32.82 -23.45
CA ASP A 189 2.67 33.70 -22.83
C ASP A 189 2.13 35.02 -22.19
N ASP A 190 2.71 35.43 -21.07
CA ASP A 190 2.34 36.65 -20.31
C ASP A 190 0.99 36.65 -19.55
N CYS A 191 0.60 35.52 -18.96
CA CYS A 191 -0.61 35.43 -18.14
C CYS A 191 -0.42 36.12 -16.77
N THR A 192 -1.43 36.88 -16.34
CA THR A 192 -1.44 37.55 -15.04
C THR A 192 -2.37 36.83 -14.06
N MET A 193 -2.28 37.13 -12.76
CA MET A 193 -3.18 36.56 -11.74
C MET A 193 -4.67 36.72 -12.09
N MET A 194 -5.03 37.86 -12.69
CA MET A 194 -6.39 38.15 -13.15
C MET A 194 -6.96 37.05 -14.06
N ASP A 195 -6.13 36.39 -14.87
CA ASP A 195 -6.57 35.39 -15.83
C ASP A 195 -7.10 34.11 -15.16
N ARG A 196 -6.64 33.80 -13.95
CA ARG A 196 -7.12 32.69 -13.12
C ARG A 196 -8.48 32.99 -12.47
N PHE A 197 -8.78 34.26 -12.23
CA PHE A 197 -9.98 34.72 -11.53
C PHE A 197 -10.98 35.43 -12.44
N ARG A 198 -10.94 35.20 -13.76
CA ARG A 198 -11.81 35.86 -14.78
C ARG A 198 -13.30 35.73 -14.48
N THR A 199 -13.73 34.55 -14.06
CA THR A 199 -15.10 34.33 -13.62
C THR A 199 -15.12 33.74 -12.23
N TYR A 200 -16.26 33.92 -11.55
CA TYR A 200 -16.48 33.30 -10.25
C TYR A 200 -16.33 31.77 -10.33
N LEU A 201 -16.78 31.13 -11.42
CA LEU A 201 -16.67 29.68 -11.59
C LEU A 201 -15.22 29.22 -11.83
N ASP A 202 -14.44 29.96 -12.62
CA ASP A 202 -13.02 29.65 -12.81
C ASP A 202 -12.27 29.73 -11.48
N SER A 203 -12.61 30.73 -10.66
CA SER A 203 -12.10 30.91 -9.30
C SER A 203 -12.43 29.72 -8.38
N MET A 204 -13.54 29.01 -8.59
CA MET A 204 -13.93 27.87 -7.75
C MET A 204 -12.93 26.72 -7.84
N VAL A 205 -12.37 26.47 -9.03
CA VAL A 205 -11.39 25.39 -9.24
C VAL A 205 -10.11 25.69 -8.49
N TYR A 206 -9.58 26.91 -8.66
CA TYR A 206 -8.38 27.34 -7.96
C TYR A 206 -8.60 27.36 -6.45
N THR A 207 -9.68 27.94 -5.96
CA THR A 207 -9.96 27.95 -4.52
C THR A 207 -10.11 26.55 -3.94
N CYS A 208 -10.66 25.58 -4.69
CA CYS A 208 -10.71 24.18 -4.29
C CYS A 208 -9.30 23.59 -4.08
N VAL A 209 -8.37 23.85 -4.99
CA VAL A 209 -6.96 23.45 -4.87
C VAL A 209 -6.27 24.17 -3.70
N HIS A 210 -6.55 25.45 -3.49
CA HIS A 210 -5.97 26.18 -2.36
C HIS A 210 -6.47 25.67 -1.00
N LEU A 211 -7.66 25.07 -0.91
CA LEU A 211 -8.13 24.40 0.32
C LEU A 211 -7.23 23.21 0.70
N THR A 212 -6.52 22.59 -0.27
CA THR A 212 -5.56 21.50 0.00
C THR A 212 -4.17 22.01 0.35
N GLY A 213 -3.94 23.33 0.32
CA GLY A 213 -2.67 23.95 0.68
C GLY A 213 -1.69 24.13 -0.49
N ASP A 214 -2.12 23.89 -1.73
CA ASP A 214 -1.32 24.16 -2.92
C ASP A 214 -1.57 25.60 -3.41
N TYR A 215 -0.50 26.36 -3.61
CA TYR A 215 -0.53 27.78 -4.00
C TYR A 215 0.47 28.03 -5.14
N PRO A 216 0.12 28.84 -6.14
CA PRO A 216 1.06 29.23 -7.18
C PRO A 216 2.20 30.09 -6.61
N ILE A 217 3.35 30.07 -7.29
CA ILE A 217 4.61 30.72 -6.85
C ILE A 217 4.56 32.26 -6.95
N ILE A 218 3.49 32.82 -7.52
CA ILE A 218 3.33 34.26 -7.78
C ILE A 218 2.74 35.05 -6.58
N SER A 219 2.92 36.36 -6.64
CA SER A 219 2.58 37.29 -5.56
C SER A 219 1.07 37.58 -5.53
N TYR A 220 0.37 37.09 -4.50
CA TYR A 220 -1.02 37.50 -4.21
C TYR A 220 -1.11 38.96 -3.76
N SER A 221 -2.24 39.62 -4.03
CA SER A 221 -2.55 40.93 -3.44
C SER A 221 -2.58 40.84 -1.90
N GLY A 222 -2.34 41.96 -1.21
CA GLY A 222 -2.32 41.97 0.26
C GLY A 222 -3.63 41.46 0.89
N ALA A 223 -4.77 41.79 0.30
CA ALA A 223 -6.09 41.33 0.74
C ALA A 223 -6.33 39.84 0.44
N ALA A 224 -5.86 39.35 -0.72
CA ALA A 224 -5.91 37.93 -1.02
C ALA A 224 -4.99 37.12 -0.10
N ARG A 225 -3.80 37.61 0.28
CA ARG A 225 -2.94 36.93 1.27
C ARG A 225 -3.63 36.74 2.61
N VAL A 226 -4.32 37.77 3.10
CA VAL A 226 -5.12 37.69 4.34
C VAL A 226 -6.25 36.67 4.17
N THR A 227 -6.92 36.68 3.03
CA THR A 227 -7.98 35.72 2.70
C THR A 227 -7.44 34.29 2.68
N CYS A 228 -6.31 34.06 2.01
CA CYS A 228 -5.63 32.78 1.95
C CYS A 228 -5.23 32.28 3.34
N PHE A 229 -4.70 33.15 4.21
CA PHE A 229 -4.37 32.79 5.58
C PHE A 229 -5.57 32.26 6.35
N PHE A 230 -6.71 32.97 6.34
CA PHE A 230 -7.93 32.50 7.00
C PHE A 230 -8.54 31.27 6.31
N MET A 231 -8.39 31.18 5.00
CA MET A 231 -8.84 30.02 4.21
C MET A 231 -8.10 28.76 4.61
N VAL A 232 -6.77 28.76 4.74
CA VAL A 232 -6.02 27.57 5.19
C VAL A 232 -6.49 27.10 6.56
N ILE A 233 -6.65 28.02 7.51
CA ILE A 233 -7.10 27.69 8.87
C ILE A 233 -8.49 27.04 8.83
N ALA A 234 -9.42 27.64 8.09
CA ALA A 234 -10.78 27.12 7.95
C ALA A 234 -10.82 25.82 7.14
N ALA A 235 -9.99 25.67 6.12
CA ALA A 235 -9.86 24.47 5.29
C ALA A 235 -9.37 23.29 6.12
N VAL A 236 -8.24 23.43 6.82
CA VAL A 236 -7.69 22.39 7.71
C VAL A 236 -8.72 22.03 8.79
N GLY A 237 -9.39 23.02 9.37
CA GLY A 237 -10.45 22.82 10.36
C GLY A 237 -11.61 21.99 9.82
N VAL A 238 -12.21 22.39 8.70
CA VAL A 238 -13.41 21.74 8.15
C VAL A 238 -13.09 20.39 7.48
N VAL A 239 -11.97 20.29 6.74
CA VAL A 239 -11.54 19.06 6.03
C VAL A 239 -11.02 17.99 7.00
N SER A 240 -10.56 18.35 8.20
CA SER A 240 -10.20 17.36 9.24
C SER A 240 -11.41 16.67 9.86
N ILE A 241 -12.59 17.28 9.87
CA ILE A 241 -13.83 16.70 10.43
C ILE A 241 -14.25 15.41 9.71
N PRO A 242 -14.43 15.35 8.37
CA PRO A 242 -14.84 14.12 7.71
C PRO A 242 -13.78 13.02 7.85
N SER A 243 -12.49 13.37 7.83
CA SER A 243 -11.39 12.42 8.08
C SER A 243 -11.47 11.81 9.48
N GLY A 244 -11.67 12.64 10.51
CA GLY A 244 -11.85 12.18 11.89
C GLY A 244 -13.13 11.37 12.11
N LEU A 245 -14.23 11.73 11.44
CA LEU A 245 -15.49 10.97 11.49
C LEU A 245 -15.34 9.58 10.88
N VAL A 246 -14.66 9.48 9.73
CA VAL A 246 -14.38 8.20 9.07
C VAL A 246 -13.48 7.33 9.95
N ALA A 247 -12.41 7.90 10.52
CA ALA A 247 -11.52 7.17 11.43
C ALA A 247 -12.26 6.64 12.68
N ASN A 248 -13.13 7.46 13.28
CA ASN A 248 -13.97 7.04 14.39
C ASN A 248 -14.97 5.95 13.97
N GLY A 249 -15.60 6.09 12.79
CA GLY A 249 -16.49 5.08 12.23
C GLY A 249 -15.80 3.73 12.04
N PHE A 250 -14.57 3.72 11.54
CA PHE A 250 -13.77 2.49 11.45
C PHE A 250 -13.48 1.90 12.84
N ALA A 251 -13.08 2.71 13.82
CA ALA A 251 -12.84 2.24 15.18
C ALA A 251 -14.10 1.60 15.81
N GLU A 252 -15.27 2.20 15.58
CA GLU A 252 -16.56 1.70 16.05
C GLU A 252 -16.94 0.37 15.38
N LEU A 253 -16.70 0.23 14.06
CA LEU A 253 -16.92 -1.02 13.33
C LEU A 253 -15.98 -2.15 13.79
N VAL A 254 -14.71 -1.85 14.05
CA VAL A 254 -13.75 -2.84 14.56
C VAL A 254 -14.15 -3.30 15.97
N GLN A 255 -14.53 -2.38 16.85
CA GLN A 255 -14.97 -2.72 18.20
C GLN A 255 -16.25 -3.57 18.21
N THR A 256 -17.23 -3.23 17.38
CA THR A 256 -18.48 -4.00 17.27
C THR A 256 -18.24 -5.40 16.71
N THR A 257 -17.35 -5.53 15.72
CA THR A 257 -16.94 -6.83 15.15
C THR A 257 -16.19 -7.67 16.18
N SER A 258 -15.23 -7.08 16.91
CA SER A 258 -14.50 -7.75 17.98
C SER A 258 -15.41 -8.22 19.12
N ARG A 259 -16.41 -7.40 19.50
CA ARG A 259 -17.40 -7.76 20.53
C ARG A 259 -18.32 -8.91 20.08
N LYS A 260 -18.73 -8.96 18.80
CA LYS A 260 -19.48 -10.09 18.25
C LYS A 260 -18.64 -11.38 18.27
N ARG A 261 -17.36 -11.30 17.87
CA ARG A 261 -16.42 -12.43 17.89
C ARG A 261 -16.15 -12.98 19.31
N HIS A 262 -16.14 -12.13 20.34
CA HIS A 262 -15.98 -12.59 21.74
C HIS A 262 -17.22 -13.30 22.31
N GLY A 263 -18.40 -13.15 21.68
CA GLY A 263 -19.66 -13.73 22.13
C GLY A 263 -20.08 -15.03 21.42
N GLU A 264 -19.46 -15.38 20.30
CA GLU A 264 -19.79 -16.58 19.52
C GLU A 264 -18.76 -17.70 19.71
N ALA A 265 -19.25 -18.93 19.91
CA ALA A 265 -18.41 -20.12 19.88
C ALA A 265 -17.85 -20.37 18.47
N ILE A 266 -16.63 -20.93 18.43
CA ILE A 266 -15.80 -21.19 17.24
C ILE A 266 -16.66 -21.64 16.04
N PRO A 267 -16.70 -20.87 14.92
CA PRO A 267 -17.28 -21.38 13.69
C PRO A 267 -16.36 -22.47 13.15
N THR A 268 -16.79 -23.72 13.19
CA THR A 268 -16.09 -24.91 12.70
C THR A 268 -15.95 -24.98 11.18
N GLY A 269 -15.95 -23.84 10.49
CA GLY A 269 -15.97 -23.79 9.03
C GLY A 269 -15.77 -22.42 8.39
N GLY A 270 -15.11 -21.46 9.08
CA GLY A 270 -14.66 -20.23 8.42
C GLY A 270 -13.51 -20.51 7.45
N ASN A 271 -13.45 -19.81 6.32
CA ASN A 271 -12.33 -19.89 5.38
C ASN A 271 -11.01 -19.69 6.13
N ALA A 272 -10.19 -20.74 6.15
CA ALA A 272 -8.99 -20.91 6.98
C ALA A 272 -7.81 -19.97 6.63
N GLY A 273 -8.04 -18.89 5.88
CA GLY A 273 -6.99 -18.06 5.30
C GLY A 273 -6.47 -16.95 6.22
N ASP A 274 -7.35 -16.22 6.91
CA ASP A 274 -6.98 -14.92 7.47
C ASP A 274 -6.68 -14.92 8.98
N ASP A 275 -7.47 -15.66 9.78
CA ASP A 275 -7.30 -15.77 11.24
C ASP A 275 -6.46 -16.99 11.67
N TRP A 276 -5.81 -17.69 10.73
CA TRP A 276 -5.13 -18.97 11.01
C TRP A 276 -4.08 -18.86 12.13
N TYR A 277 -3.36 -17.74 12.18
CA TYR A 277 -2.32 -17.50 13.17
C TYR A 277 -2.94 -17.34 14.56
N GLU A 278 -4.00 -16.53 14.70
CA GLU A 278 -4.68 -16.31 15.99
C GLU A 278 -5.40 -17.55 16.48
N ILE A 279 -6.06 -18.28 15.57
CA ILE A 279 -6.72 -19.56 15.88
C ILE A 279 -5.67 -20.55 16.40
N ARG A 280 -4.56 -20.71 15.68
CA ARG A 280 -3.48 -21.62 16.05
C ARG A 280 -2.77 -21.17 17.33
N LEU A 281 -2.61 -19.87 17.55
CA LEU A 281 -2.05 -19.33 18.80
C LEU A 281 -2.93 -19.72 19.98
N ARG A 282 -4.25 -19.49 19.88
CA ARG A 282 -5.23 -19.89 20.92
C ARG A 282 -5.34 -21.39 21.11
N GLU A 283 -5.21 -22.19 20.05
CA GLU A 283 -5.14 -23.66 20.14
C GLU A 283 -3.90 -24.12 20.93
N LEU A 284 -2.79 -23.40 20.79
CA LEU A 284 -1.53 -23.72 21.45
C LEU A 284 -1.41 -23.10 22.85
N GLU A 285 -2.24 -22.11 23.19
CA GLU A 285 -2.32 -21.55 24.54
C GLU A 285 -2.66 -22.65 25.56
N GLY A 286 -1.74 -22.92 26.48
CA GLY A 286 -1.88 -23.97 27.49
C GLY A 286 -1.38 -25.35 27.06
N THR A 287 -0.87 -25.50 25.83
CA THR A 287 -0.16 -26.72 25.40
C THR A 287 1.33 -26.62 25.70
N ASP A 288 1.94 -27.74 26.12
CA ASP A 288 3.38 -27.80 26.30
C ASP A 288 4.13 -27.80 24.96
N PRO A 289 5.33 -27.19 24.89
CA PRO A 289 6.07 -27.08 23.65
C PRO A 289 6.46 -28.48 23.10
N PRO A 290 6.32 -28.71 21.78
CA PRO A 290 6.56 -30.02 21.19
C PRO A 290 8.01 -30.48 21.39
N PRO A 291 8.28 -31.77 21.63
CA PRO A 291 9.63 -32.29 21.82
C PRO A 291 10.49 -32.12 20.57
N SER A 292 11.81 -32.04 20.75
CA SER A 292 12.73 -31.93 19.62
C SER A 292 12.66 -33.16 18.69
N ARG A 293 13.00 -32.96 17.42
CA ARG A 293 13.01 -34.03 16.39
C ARG A 293 14.02 -35.13 16.68
N PHE A 294 14.94 -34.92 17.63
CA PHE A 294 15.95 -35.88 18.02
C PHE A 294 15.43 -36.74 19.19
N CYS A 295 15.55 -38.07 19.08
CA CYS A 295 15.14 -38.98 20.15
C CYS A 295 16.31 -39.30 21.11
N GLY A 296 15.98 -39.65 22.36
CA GLY A 296 16.94 -40.11 23.36
C GLY A 296 17.64 -38.97 24.14
N PRO A 297 18.81 -39.24 24.76
CA PRO A 297 19.53 -38.29 25.62
C PRO A 297 19.93 -36.99 24.89
N CYS A 298 20.21 -37.08 23.60
CA CYS A 298 20.54 -35.92 22.77
C CYS A 298 19.32 -35.01 22.56
N GLY A 299 18.11 -35.55 22.44
CA GLY A 299 16.88 -34.76 22.33
C GLY A 299 16.58 -33.94 23.58
N SER A 300 16.67 -34.57 24.76
CA SER A 300 16.43 -33.88 26.03
C SER A 300 17.50 -32.83 26.36
N LEU A 301 18.72 -32.98 25.83
CA LEU A 301 19.73 -31.91 25.88
C LEU A 301 19.33 -30.75 24.98
N VAL A 302 19.01 -31.00 23.71
CA VAL A 302 18.61 -29.95 22.75
C VAL A 302 17.40 -29.19 23.26
N ASP A 303 16.37 -29.87 23.77
CA ASP A 303 15.19 -29.22 24.33
C ASP A 303 15.53 -28.31 25.52
N ARG A 304 16.44 -28.75 26.41
CA ARG A 304 16.92 -27.91 27.53
C ARG A 304 17.67 -26.68 27.03
N TRP A 305 18.51 -26.83 26.01
CA TRP A 305 19.20 -25.68 25.40
C TRP A 305 18.22 -24.72 24.74
N GLN A 306 17.25 -25.21 23.97
CA GLN A 306 16.23 -24.36 23.34
C GLN A 306 15.39 -23.59 24.35
N ILE A 307 14.95 -24.25 25.43
CA ILE A 307 14.19 -23.60 26.51
C ILE A 307 15.05 -22.56 27.23
N ARG A 308 16.32 -22.89 27.52
CA ARG A 308 17.24 -21.96 28.20
C ARG A 308 17.54 -20.74 27.34
N THR A 309 17.76 -20.93 26.04
CA THR A 309 17.96 -19.85 25.07
C THR A 309 16.70 -19.00 24.93
N ASN A 310 15.51 -19.61 24.83
CA ASN A 310 14.24 -18.88 24.77
C ASN A 310 14.06 -18.00 26.02
N ASN A 311 14.27 -18.57 27.21
CA ASN A 311 14.16 -17.85 28.47
C ASN A 311 15.23 -16.75 28.63
N PHE A 312 16.39 -16.92 28.00
CA PHE A 312 17.45 -15.92 28.01
C PHE A 312 17.14 -14.73 27.10
N LEU A 313 16.58 -14.98 25.92
CA LEU A 313 16.25 -13.93 24.95
C LEU A 313 14.93 -13.22 25.31
N ASN A 314 13.87 -13.99 25.51
CA ASN A 314 12.49 -13.50 25.66
C ASN A 314 12.07 -13.29 27.13
N GLY A 315 12.87 -13.77 28.09
CA GLY A 315 12.50 -13.73 29.51
C GLY A 315 11.55 -14.88 29.90
N GLN A 316 11.38 -15.09 31.21
CA GLN A 316 10.43 -16.05 31.76
C GLN A 316 9.17 -15.32 32.23
N VAL A 317 8.00 -15.72 31.73
CA VAL A 317 6.72 -15.16 32.20
C VAL A 317 6.39 -15.78 33.55
N ASP A 318 6.28 -14.96 34.60
CA ASP A 318 5.87 -15.42 35.92
C ASP A 318 4.36 -15.77 35.91
N PRO A 319 3.95 -17.02 36.18
CA PRO A 319 2.56 -17.47 36.10
C PRO A 319 1.60 -16.70 37.02
N ARG A 320 2.10 -16.06 38.08
CA ARG A 320 1.28 -15.35 39.08
C ARG A 320 1.06 -13.89 38.74
N THR A 321 2.03 -13.25 38.10
CA THR A 321 2.03 -11.80 37.86
C THR A 321 1.89 -11.47 36.38
N GLY A 322 2.07 -12.44 35.48
CA GLY A 322 2.06 -12.24 34.03
C GLY A 322 3.19 -11.35 33.52
N LYS A 323 4.19 -11.04 34.37
CA LYS A 323 5.32 -10.18 34.01
C LYS A 323 6.50 -11.00 33.52
N GLU A 324 7.17 -10.48 32.50
CA GLU A 324 8.44 -11.02 31.98
C GLU A 324 9.56 -10.77 33.00
N VAL A 325 10.18 -11.83 33.49
CA VAL A 325 11.32 -11.79 34.39
C VAL A 325 12.57 -12.20 33.62
N HIS A 326 13.56 -11.32 33.59
CA HIS A 326 14.86 -11.57 32.94
C HIS A 326 15.95 -11.85 33.99
N THR A 327 16.91 -12.70 33.62
CA THR A 327 18.12 -12.88 34.42
C THR A 327 19.06 -11.69 34.26
N CYS A 328 19.97 -11.47 35.21
CA CYS A 328 20.97 -10.40 35.11
C CYS A 328 21.81 -10.48 33.82
N GLY A 329 22.19 -11.71 33.41
CA GLY A 329 22.89 -11.94 32.14
C GLY A 329 22.06 -11.60 30.90
N SER A 330 20.75 -11.88 30.93
CA SER A 330 19.82 -11.49 29.86
C SER A 330 19.71 -9.97 29.75
N HIS A 331 19.60 -9.26 30.88
CA HIS A 331 19.61 -7.79 30.89
C HIS A 331 20.89 -7.20 30.32
N PHE A 332 22.05 -7.74 30.70
CA PHE A 332 23.34 -7.29 30.15
C PHE A 332 23.42 -7.51 28.63
N PHE A 333 23.04 -8.70 28.15
CA PHE A 333 23.03 -9.00 26.71
C PHE A 333 22.10 -8.05 25.94
N ARG A 334 20.89 -7.81 26.46
CA ARG A 334 19.94 -6.87 25.86
C ARG A 334 20.50 -5.45 25.78
N PHE A 335 21.09 -4.97 26.88
CA PHE A 335 21.73 -3.65 26.92
C PHE A 335 22.92 -3.54 25.94
N PHE A 336 23.72 -4.61 25.85
CA PHE A 336 24.83 -4.70 24.91
C PHE A 336 24.35 -4.64 23.45
N MET A 337 23.36 -5.45 23.07
CA MET A 337 22.80 -5.44 21.71
C MET A 337 22.18 -4.09 21.36
N MET A 338 21.41 -3.49 22.27
CA MET A 338 20.85 -2.15 22.07
C MET A 338 21.95 -1.10 21.85
N THR A 339 23.02 -1.14 22.65
CA THR A 339 24.16 -0.23 22.49
C THR A 339 24.85 -0.44 21.13
N LEU A 340 25.00 -1.69 20.71
CA LEU A 340 25.59 -2.04 19.42
C LEU A 340 24.76 -1.51 18.24
N ILE A 341 23.42 -1.61 18.30
CA ILE A 341 22.52 -1.06 17.28
C ILE A 341 22.66 0.46 17.21
N ILE A 342 22.62 1.15 18.36
CA ILE A 342 22.74 2.62 18.40
C ILE A 342 24.08 3.08 17.82
N LEU A 343 25.19 2.41 18.19
CA LEU A 343 26.50 2.72 17.63
C LEU A 343 26.57 2.42 16.13
N ASN A 344 25.87 1.39 15.65
CA ASN A 344 25.79 1.07 14.21
C ASN A 344 25.02 2.13 13.43
N VAL A 345 23.89 2.61 13.95
CA VAL A 345 23.16 3.72 13.34
C VAL A 345 24.01 4.99 13.31
N ILE A 346 24.72 5.32 14.40
CA ILE A 346 25.65 6.46 14.43
C ILE A 346 26.77 6.29 13.40
N ALA A 347 27.33 5.08 13.27
CA ALA A 347 28.36 4.79 12.28
C ALA A 347 27.87 5.05 10.85
N VAL A 348 26.67 4.58 10.49
CA VAL A 348 26.06 4.83 9.17
C VAL A 348 25.80 6.32 8.94
N LEU A 349 25.33 7.05 9.97
CA LEU A 349 25.14 8.50 9.87
C LEU A 349 26.46 9.24 9.67
N LEU A 350 27.52 8.84 10.36
CA LEU A 350 28.86 9.44 10.20
C LEU A 350 29.47 9.12 8.83
N GLU A 351 29.30 7.90 8.33
CA GLU A 351 29.74 7.49 6.99
C GLU A 351 29.05 8.30 5.88
N SER A 352 27.80 8.75 6.10
CA SER A 352 27.09 9.61 5.14
C SER A 352 27.71 11.01 4.96
N ILE A 353 28.59 11.43 5.87
CA ILE A 353 29.28 12.73 5.81
C ILE A 353 30.58 12.58 5.01
N PRO A 354 30.72 13.22 3.82
CA PRO A 354 31.87 13.02 2.95
C PRO A 354 33.22 13.36 3.58
N ASP A 355 33.25 14.36 4.47
CA ASP A 355 34.48 14.77 5.15
C ASP A 355 34.94 13.76 6.20
N VAL A 356 34.00 13.04 6.82
CA VAL A 356 34.29 11.98 7.80
C VAL A 356 34.72 10.72 7.10
N ASP A 357 34.04 10.32 6.02
CA ASP A 357 34.42 9.17 5.18
C ASP A 357 35.86 9.32 4.66
N ARG A 358 36.18 10.49 4.09
CA ARG A 358 37.55 10.83 3.63
C ARG A 358 38.58 10.83 4.76
N GLY A 359 38.19 11.26 5.97
CA GLY A 359 39.07 11.33 7.13
C GLY A 359 39.42 9.98 7.74
N VAL A 360 38.52 9.00 7.64
CA VAL A 360 38.73 7.62 8.12
C VAL A 360 39.40 6.75 7.05
N GLY A 361 39.29 7.16 5.79
CA GLY A 361 39.97 6.56 4.64
C GLY A 361 39.03 5.65 3.85
N ASN A 362 38.88 5.94 2.55
CA ASN A 362 37.99 5.22 1.62
C ASN A 362 38.58 3.88 1.13
N LEU A 363 39.55 3.31 1.85
CA LEU A 363 40.14 2.03 1.52
C LEU A 363 39.28 0.89 2.10
N PRO A 364 39.15 -0.26 1.39
CA PRO A 364 38.43 -1.41 1.91
C PRO A 364 39.07 -1.89 3.23
N GLY A 365 38.25 -2.04 4.27
CA GLY A 365 38.73 -2.33 5.64
C GLY A 365 38.97 -1.06 6.47
N ASN A 366 38.17 -0.02 6.24
CA ASN A 366 38.15 1.14 7.12
C ASN A 366 37.51 0.78 8.48
N PHE A 367 37.59 1.69 9.47
CA PHE A 367 37.01 1.45 10.79
C PHE A 367 35.51 1.10 10.72
N PHE A 368 34.77 1.68 9.77
CA PHE A 368 33.34 1.44 9.61
C PHE A 368 33.03 0.03 9.09
N ASP A 369 33.83 -0.49 8.15
CA ASP A 369 33.73 -1.86 7.62
C ASP A 369 34.05 -2.91 8.70
N ASP A 370 35.09 -2.66 9.51
CA ASP A 370 35.47 -3.55 10.62
C ASP A 370 34.40 -3.55 11.72
N PHE A 371 33.92 -2.36 12.08
CA PHE A 371 32.84 -2.22 13.05
C PHE A 371 31.55 -2.85 12.54
N GLU A 372 31.25 -2.72 11.25
CA GLU A 372 30.14 -3.39 10.60
C GLU A 372 30.28 -4.91 10.73
N SER A 373 31.41 -5.48 10.31
CA SER A 373 31.63 -6.93 10.40
C SER A 373 31.50 -7.44 11.83
N PHE A 374 31.98 -6.67 12.81
CA PHE A 374 31.81 -6.98 14.24
C PHE A 374 30.34 -6.98 14.65
N SER A 375 29.58 -5.95 14.27
CA SER A 375 28.17 -5.84 14.63
C SER A 375 27.30 -6.93 14.00
N ILE A 376 27.52 -7.26 12.72
CA ILE A 376 26.77 -8.29 12.01
C ILE A 376 27.01 -9.66 12.61
N PHE A 377 28.22 -9.94 13.11
CA PHE A 377 28.47 -11.19 13.80
C PHE A 377 27.52 -11.38 15.00
N PHE A 378 27.35 -10.34 15.82
CA PHE A 378 26.44 -10.41 16.97
C PHE A 378 24.97 -10.46 16.55
N PHE A 379 24.55 -9.68 15.55
CA PHE A 379 23.18 -9.74 15.03
C PHE A 379 22.85 -11.09 14.40
N SER A 380 23.79 -11.68 13.66
CA SER A 380 23.62 -13.01 13.06
C SER A 380 23.57 -14.10 14.12
N LEU A 381 24.37 -13.97 15.18
CA LEU A 381 24.33 -14.87 16.34
C LEU A 381 22.98 -14.76 17.05
N GLU A 382 22.48 -13.55 17.29
CA GLU A 382 21.16 -13.33 17.88
C GLU A 382 20.05 -13.96 17.03
N TYR A 383 20.02 -13.67 15.72
CA TYR A 383 19.04 -14.24 14.80
C TYR A 383 19.09 -15.78 14.79
N ALA A 384 20.28 -16.36 14.76
CA ALA A 384 20.46 -17.81 14.81
C ALA A 384 19.93 -18.40 16.13
N LEU A 385 20.16 -17.74 17.26
CA LEU A 385 19.65 -18.17 18.56
C LEU A 385 18.12 -18.06 18.64
N ARG A 386 17.52 -17.02 18.05
CA ARG A 386 16.05 -16.87 17.96
C ARG A 386 15.43 -17.95 17.07
N LEU A 387 16.03 -18.24 15.90
CA LEU A 387 15.59 -19.32 15.02
C LEU A 387 15.72 -20.70 15.70
N PHE A 388 16.78 -20.89 16.49
CA PHE A 388 17.00 -22.11 17.26
C PHE A 388 15.98 -22.30 18.40
N SER A 389 15.64 -21.21 19.11
CA SER A 389 14.68 -21.23 20.22
C SER A 389 13.21 -21.15 19.78
N ALA A 390 12.93 -20.80 18.52
CA ALA A 390 11.58 -20.66 17.96
C ALA A 390 10.69 -21.91 18.15
N ARG A 391 11.27 -23.12 18.23
CA ARG A 391 10.52 -24.35 18.55
C ARG A 391 9.90 -24.39 19.94
N LYS A 392 10.33 -23.51 20.83
CA LYS A 392 9.88 -23.39 22.22
C LYS A 392 9.21 -22.04 22.48
N ASN A 393 9.11 -21.18 21.47
CA ASN A 393 8.41 -19.92 21.56
C ASN A 393 6.96 -20.08 21.06
N LEU A 394 6.00 -19.69 21.90
CA LEU A 394 4.58 -19.72 21.58
C LEU A 394 4.25 -18.72 20.46
N GLU A 395 4.86 -17.53 20.48
CA GLU A 395 4.67 -16.49 19.45
C GLU A 395 5.19 -16.93 18.08
N ALA A 396 6.13 -17.89 18.03
CA ALA A 396 6.61 -18.49 16.80
C ALA A 396 5.76 -19.70 16.35
N LEU A 397 4.63 -20.00 17.03
CA LEU A 397 3.83 -21.20 16.84
C LEU A 397 4.67 -22.49 16.85
N TYR A 398 5.73 -22.51 17.68
CA TYR A 398 6.71 -23.61 17.79
C TYR A 398 7.40 -24.00 16.47
N SER A 399 7.42 -23.11 15.47
CA SER A 399 8.01 -23.38 14.15
C SER A 399 9.06 -22.33 13.78
N PRO A 400 10.32 -22.74 13.49
CA PRO A 400 11.36 -21.81 13.02
C PRO A 400 10.99 -21.13 11.70
N PHE A 401 10.26 -21.84 10.82
CA PHE A 401 9.84 -21.28 9.55
C PHE A 401 8.80 -20.17 9.75
N VAL A 402 7.85 -20.38 10.66
CA VAL A 402 6.85 -19.34 11.00
C VAL A 402 7.58 -18.12 11.56
N TYR A 403 8.52 -18.31 12.51
CA TYR A 403 9.32 -17.21 13.04
C TYR A 403 10.07 -16.43 11.95
N ALA A 404 10.75 -17.11 11.02
CA ALA A 404 11.49 -16.44 9.94
C ALA A 404 10.57 -15.61 9.01
N THR A 405 9.28 -15.97 8.91
CA THR A 405 8.27 -15.22 8.16
C THR A 405 7.50 -14.18 8.99
N THR A 406 7.79 -14.04 10.28
CA THR A 406 7.24 -12.96 11.12
C THR A 406 7.95 -11.64 10.81
N PHE A 407 7.31 -10.51 11.11
CA PHE A 407 7.90 -9.18 10.95
C PHE A 407 9.29 -9.09 11.58
N TYR A 408 9.42 -9.52 12.84
CA TYR A 408 10.67 -9.56 13.60
C TYR A 408 11.74 -10.44 12.92
N GLY A 409 11.36 -11.65 12.49
CA GLY A 409 12.29 -12.55 11.81
C GLY A 409 12.78 -12.01 10.46
N ILE A 410 11.94 -11.25 9.75
CA ILE A 410 12.29 -10.60 8.49
C ILE A 410 13.25 -9.42 8.75
N VAL A 411 12.98 -8.61 9.77
CA VAL A 411 13.84 -7.47 10.16
C VAL A 411 15.24 -7.96 10.57
N ASP A 412 15.33 -8.99 11.40
CA ASP A 412 16.61 -9.60 11.80
C ASP A 412 17.39 -10.18 10.61
N PHE A 413 16.67 -10.76 9.64
CA PHE A 413 17.30 -11.26 8.42
C PHE A 413 17.78 -10.11 7.53
N LEU A 414 16.93 -9.11 7.24
CA LEU A 414 17.27 -7.99 6.35
C LEU A 414 18.36 -7.06 6.91
N SER A 415 18.52 -7.00 8.23
CA SER A 415 19.58 -6.22 8.88
C SER A 415 20.98 -6.87 8.79
N THR A 416 21.04 -8.19 8.55
CA THR A 416 22.28 -8.97 8.44
C THR A 416 22.58 -9.43 7.00
N ALA A 417 21.55 -9.67 6.20
CA ALA A 417 21.65 -10.17 4.83
C ALA A 417 22.55 -9.34 3.88
N PRO A 418 22.53 -7.99 3.88
CA PRO A 418 23.25 -7.19 2.88
C PRO A 418 24.75 -7.48 2.84
N TRP A 419 25.38 -7.62 4.01
CA TRP A 419 26.80 -7.91 4.10
C TRP A 419 27.16 -9.31 3.60
N TYR A 420 26.31 -10.30 3.89
CA TYR A 420 26.50 -11.65 3.36
C TYR A 420 26.32 -11.68 1.84
N VAL A 421 25.33 -10.96 1.31
CA VAL A 421 25.10 -10.85 -0.13
C VAL A 421 26.29 -10.19 -0.82
N GLU A 422 26.79 -9.07 -0.31
CA GLU A 422 27.98 -8.38 -0.83
C GLU A 422 29.19 -9.32 -0.85
N ARG A 423 29.45 -10.05 0.24
CA ARG A 423 30.57 -11.00 0.32
C ARG A 423 30.42 -12.17 -0.66
N ILE A 424 29.21 -12.65 -0.89
CA ILE A 424 28.93 -13.70 -1.88
C ILE A 424 29.12 -13.15 -3.31
N CYS A 425 28.64 -11.95 -3.61
CA CYS A 425 28.83 -11.29 -4.91
C CYS A 425 30.33 -11.13 -5.24
N LEU A 426 31.11 -10.64 -4.27
CA LEU A 426 32.56 -10.53 -4.39
C LEU A 426 33.23 -11.89 -4.59
N ALA A 427 32.80 -12.93 -3.86
CA ALA A 427 33.33 -14.28 -4.00
C ALA A 427 33.02 -14.93 -5.35
N LEU A 428 31.88 -14.61 -5.96
CA LEU A 428 31.47 -15.05 -7.29
C LEU A 428 32.16 -14.26 -8.43
N GLY A 429 33.00 -13.28 -8.09
CA GLY A 429 33.73 -12.47 -9.07
C GLY A 429 32.83 -11.49 -9.84
N MET A 430 31.61 -11.22 -9.35
CA MET A 430 30.75 -10.18 -9.88
C MET A 430 31.37 -8.84 -9.50
N LYS A 431 32.04 -8.19 -10.46
CA LYS A 431 32.51 -6.80 -10.26
C LYS A 431 31.30 -5.92 -10.08
N GLU A 432 31.05 -5.51 -8.84
CA GLU A 432 30.00 -4.54 -8.56
C GLU A 432 30.35 -3.21 -9.21
N SER A 433 29.44 -2.69 -10.02
CA SER A 433 29.41 -1.28 -10.39
C SER A 433 29.37 -0.44 -9.11
N ALA A 434 29.99 0.74 -9.10
CA ALA A 434 29.97 1.63 -7.92
C ALA A 434 28.55 1.93 -7.39
N ASP A 435 27.55 1.85 -8.28
CA ASP A 435 26.13 2.04 -7.93
C ASP A 435 25.55 0.85 -7.14
N ALA A 436 26.00 -0.39 -7.41
CA ALA A 436 25.51 -1.58 -6.72
C ALA A 436 25.99 -1.63 -5.26
N SER A 437 27.27 -1.28 -5.02
CA SER A 437 27.81 -1.20 -3.66
C SER A 437 27.16 -0.09 -2.84
N THR A 438 26.72 1.01 -3.47
CA THR A 438 25.96 2.07 -2.82
C THR A 438 24.61 1.59 -2.32
N ILE A 439 23.92 0.74 -3.09
CA ILE A 439 22.65 0.15 -2.69
C ILE A 439 22.83 -0.75 -1.45
N PHE A 440 23.89 -1.56 -1.39
CA PHE A 440 24.18 -2.40 -0.21
C PHE A 440 24.48 -1.59 1.05
N ARG A 441 25.12 -0.42 0.91
CA ARG A 441 25.33 0.52 2.03
C ARG A 441 24.01 1.09 2.55
N ILE A 442 23.06 1.42 1.67
CA ILE A 442 21.73 1.87 2.08
C ILE A 442 21.02 0.79 2.88
N PHE A 443 21.13 -0.48 2.49
CA PHE A 443 20.52 -1.58 3.25
C PHE A 443 21.04 -1.70 4.70
N ARG A 444 22.18 -1.10 5.07
CA ARG A 444 22.63 -1.03 6.48
C ARG A 444 21.62 -0.30 7.37
N ILE A 445 20.81 0.61 6.82
CA ILE A 445 19.77 1.34 7.56
C ILE A 445 18.71 0.41 8.16
N PHE A 446 18.51 -0.79 7.60
CA PHE A 446 17.53 -1.75 8.13
C PHE A 446 17.88 -2.23 9.55
N ARG A 447 19.14 -2.11 10.00
CA ARG A 447 19.54 -2.38 11.39
C ARG A 447 18.86 -1.47 12.39
N LEU A 448 18.48 -0.25 11.99
CA LEU A 448 17.72 0.66 12.85
C LEU A 448 16.40 0.02 13.29
N LEU A 449 15.79 -0.81 12.45
CA LEU A 449 14.54 -1.50 12.77
C LEU A 449 14.71 -2.51 13.91
N GLN A 450 15.92 -3.04 14.16
CA GLN A 450 16.18 -3.96 15.29
C GLN A 450 16.00 -3.31 16.67
N LEU A 451 15.95 -1.97 16.77
CA LEU A 451 15.62 -1.29 18.03
C LEU A 451 14.23 -1.67 18.55
N GLU A 452 13.36 -2.21 17.71
CA GLU A 452 12.00 -2.59 18.08
C GLU A 452 11.92 -3.63 19.20
N ASP A 453 12.86 -4.57 19.26
CA ASP A 453 12.87 -5.65 20.28
C ASP A 453 13.10 -5.12 21.70
N PHE A 454 13.65 -3.92 21.80
CA PHE A 454 13.92 -3.23 23.06
C PHE A 454 12.83 -2.23 23.41
N LEU A 455 12.07 -1.77 22.42
CA LEU A 455 11.04 -0.76 22.57
C LEU A 455 9.66 -1.40 22.67
N VAL A 456 9.17 -1.53 23.91
CA VAL A 456 7.82 -2.07 24.22
C VAL A 456 6.70 -1.40 23.40
N GLY A 457 6.89 -0.13 22.99
CA GLY A 457 5.97 0.60 22.11
C GLY A 457 5.76 -0.06 20.75
N PHE A 458 6.82 -0.57 20.11
CA PHE A 458 6.74 -1.23 18.80
C PHE A 458 5.98 -2.55 18.88
N ARG A 459 6.22 -3.37 19.90
CA ARG A 459 5.44 -4.61 20.14
C ARG A 459 3.95 -4.35 20.34
N LYS A 460 3.60 -3.26 21.03
CA LYS A 460 2.19 -2.84 21.16
C LYS A 460 1.60 -2.41 19.82
N LEU A 461 2.36 -1.70 19.00
CA LEU A 461 1.94 -1.28 17.66
C LEU A 461 1.73 -2.48 16.73
N ASP A 462 2.64 -3.46 16.73
CA ASP A 462 2.49 -4.71 15.95
C ASP A 462 1.22 -5.48 16.34
N ASN A 463 0.95 -5.61 17.65
CA ASN A 463 -0.30 -6.24 18.10
C ASN A 463 -1.55 -5.52 17.57
N VAL A 464 -1.54 -4.19 17.54
CA VAL A 464 -2.64 -3.39 16.95
C VAL A 464 -2.72 -3.59 15.44
N PHE A 465 -1.59 -3.64 14.75
CA PHE A 465 -1.50 -3.87 13.31
C PHE A 465 -2.04 -5.25 12.93
N ARG A 466 -1.64 -6.30 13.66
CA ARG A 466 -2.12 -7.68 13.48
C ARG A 466 -3.63 -7.76 13.74
N ALA A 467 -4.11 -7.16 14.83
CA ALA A 467 -5.53 -7.12 15.15
C ALA A 467 -6.36 -6.35 14.10
N SER A 468 -5.75 -5.40 13.40
CA SER A 468 -6.40 -4.57 12.37
C SER A 468 -6.06 -4.99 10.95
N LYS A 469 -5.40 -6.15 10.75
CA LYS A 469 -4.85 -6.58 9.47
C LYS A 469 -5.89 -6.65 8.36
N ASP A 470 -7.09 -7.15 8.66
CA ASP A 470 -8.15 -7.30 7.66
C ASP A 470 -8.71 -5.95 7.21
N VAL A 471 -8.87 -5.02 8.15
CA VAL A 471 -9.25 -3.63 7.84
C VAL A 471 -8.17 -2.96 7.02
N LEU A 472 -6.90 -3.18 7.37
CA LEU A 472 -5.77 -2.59 6.65
C LEU A 472 -5.61 -3.16 5.23
N LYS A 473 -5.82 -4.46 5.03
CA LYS A 473 -5.87 -5.04 3.68
C LYS A 473 -6.96 -4.38 2.86
N ALA A 474 -8.12 -4.14 3.47
CA ALA A 474 -9.27 -3.52 2.80
C ALA A 474 -9.00 -2.06 2.42
N THR A 475 -8.59 -1.25 3.39
CA THR A 475 -8.26 0.15 3.14
C THR A 475 -7.04 0.31 2.24
N GLY A 476 -6.06 -0.59 2.33
CA GLY A 476 -4.88 -0.63 1.46
C GLY A 476 -5.23 -0.99 0.01
N LEU A 477 -6.06 -2.02 -0.21
CA LEU A 477 -6.55 -2.36 -1.54
C LEU A 477 -7.33 -1.18 -2.15
N MET A 478 -8.21 -0.56 -1.36
CA MET A 478 -8.93 0.64 -1.79
C MET A 478 -7.96 1.76 -2.17
N ALA A 479 -6.94 2.03 -1.36
CA ALA A 479 -5.95 3.05 -1.64
C ALA A 479 -5.24 2.78 -2.97
N VAL A 480 -4.87 1.52 -3.25
CA VAL A 480 -4.27 1.12 -4.53
C VAL A 480 -5.25 1.31 -5.69
N ILE A 481 -6.52 0.92 -5.54
CA ILE A 481 -7.56 1.11 -6.56
C ILE A 481 -7.74 2.61 -6.87
N ILE A 482 -7.88 3.44 -5.84
CA ILE A 482 -8.03 4.90 -6.00
C ILE A 482 -6.76 5.48 -6.64
N TRP A 483 -5.59 5.06 -6.20
CA TRP A 483 -4.32 5.57 -6.72
C TRP A 483 -4.12 5.21 -8.19
N VAL A 484 -4.30 3.94 -8.58
CA VAL A 484 -4.18 3.49 -9.97
C VAL A 484 -5.29 4.11 -10.82
N GLY A 485 -6.52 4.20 -10.32
CA GLY A 485 -7.64 4.82 -11.00
C GLY A 485 -7.41 6.31 -11.26
N CYS A 486 -7.00 7.07 -10.24
CA CYS A 486 -6.64 8.48 -10.39
C CYS A 486 -5.45 8.65 -11.33
N GLY A 487 -4.38 7.86 -11.18
CA GLY A 487 -3.21 7.91 -12.05
C GLY A 487 -3.55 7.65 -13.52
N ALA A 488 -4.43 6.69 -13.79
CA ALA A 488 -4.92 6.41 -15.14
C ALA A 488 -5.79 7.55 -15.69
N LEU A 489 -6.65 8.15 -14.88
CA LEU A 489 -7.44 9.32 -15.29
C LEU A 489 -6.53 10.51 -15.58
N PHE A 490 -5.51 10.75 -14.76
CA PHE A 490 -4.49 11.77 -15.02
C PHE A 490 -3.78 11.50 -16.34
N PHE A 491 -3.30 10.28 -16.57
CA PHE A 491 -2.67 9.91 -17.84
C PHE A 491 -3.61 10.12 -19.04
N ILE A 492 -4.87 9.67 -18.95
CA ILE A 492 -5.87 9.87 -20.01
C ILE A 492 -6.08 11.35 -20.31
N PHE A 493 -6.29 12.19 -19.29
CA PHE A 493 -6.60 13.59 -19.52
C PHE A 493 -5.38 14.43 -19.89
N GLU A 494 -4.17 14.01 -19.52
CA GLU A 494 -2.93 14.77 -19.74
C GLU A 494 -2.06 14.27 -20.91
N SER A 495 -2.19 13.01 -21.35
CA SER A 495 -1.35 12.39 -22.42
C SER A 495 -1.30 13.16 -23.74
N GLY A 496 -2.33 13.94 -24.05
CA GLY A 496 -2.41 14.80 -25.24
C GLY A 496 -2.49 16.28 -24.93
N ASN A 497 -2.19 16.71 -23.71
CA ASN A 497 -2.28 18.11 -23.32
C ASN A 497 -1.12 18.89 -23.96
N PRO A 498 -1.36 19.87 -24.86
CA PRO A 498 -0.30 20.66 -25.48
C PRO A 498 0.45 21.55 -24.46
N ASN A 499 -0.14 21.77 -23.28
CA ASN A 499 0.49 22.47 -22.16
C ASN A 499 1.17 21.52 -21.16
N TRP A 500 1.14 20.20 -21.41
CA TRP A 500 2.01 19.27 -20.71
C TRP A 500 3.44 19.70 -21.00
N ARG A 501 4.08 20.29 -20.00
CA ARG A 501 5.42 20.83 -20.15
C ARG A 501 6.31 19.73 -20.73
N SER A 502 7.07 20.07 -21.77
CA SER A 502 8.34 19.42 -22.12
C SER A 502 9.40 19.55 -21.01
N CYS A 503 8.98 19.76 -19.76
CA CYS A 503 9.83 19.73 -18.58
C CYS A 503 9.79 18.32 -17.99
N ASP A 504 10.21 17.35 -18.79
CA ASP A 504 10.85 16.17 -18.24
C ASP A 504 11.89 15.61 -19.22
N ASP A 505 12.89 16.44 -19.56
CA ASP A 505 14.18 15.93 -20.05
C ASP A 505 14.92 15.09 -18.98
N SER A 506 14.36 14.94 -17.77
CA SER A 506 14.95 14.13 -16.69
C SER A 506 14.54 12.65 -16.76
N ILE A 507 13.50 12.33 -17.52
CA ILE A 507 13.31 11.00 -18.09
C ILE A 507 13.87 11.08 -19.51
N PRO A 508 15.05 10.49 -19.82
CA PRO A 508 15.53 10.51 -21.19
C PRO A 508 14.54 9.75 -22.06
N LEU A 509 13.70 10.48 -22.80
CA LEU A 509 13.06 9.97 -24.01
C LEU A 509 14.23 9.61 -24.93
N ARG A 510 14.54 8.31 -24.97
CA ARG A 510 15.67 7.80 -25.73
C ARG A 510 15.53 8.30 -27.16
N ASP A 511 16.46 9.16 -27.60
CA ASP A 511 16.50 9.72 -28.95
C ASP A 511 16.18 8.62 -29.97
N THR A 512 15.03 8.74 -30.63
CA THR A 512 14.65 7.79 -31.68
C THR A 512 15.26 8.28 -32.98
N TYR A 513 16.24 7.52 -33.48
CA TYR A 513 16.80 7.74 -34.80
C TYR A 513 15.77 7.32 -35.86
N VAL A 514 15.02 8.29 -36.38
CA VAL A 514 14.26 8.11 -37.61
C VAL A 514 15.14 8.57 -38.77
N ASN A 515 15.49 7.65 -39.68
CA ASN A 515 16.30 7.92 -40.88
C ASN A 515 17.66 8.61 -40.63
N GLY A 516 18.34 8.30 -39.52
CA GLY A 516 19.70 8.78 -39.26
C GLY A 516 19.80 10.25 -38.84
N SER A 517 18.67 10.92 -38.59
CA SER A 517 18.61 12.26 -38.02
C SER A 517 18.02 12.22 -36.61
N LEU A 518 18.68 12.92 -35.68
CA LEU A 518 18.14 13.21 -34.35
C LEU A 518 16.92 14.12 -34.52
N VAL A 519 15.74 13.59 -34.16
CA VAL A 519 14.53 14.41 -34.02
C VAL A 519 14.35 14.63 -32.52
N PRO A 520 14.43 15.88 -32.03
CA PRO A 520 14.11 16.17 -30.64
C PRO A 520 12.62 15.84 -30.41
N GLY A 521 12.36 15.06 -29.36
CA GLY A 521 11.02 14.63 -28.94
C GLY A 521 10.17 15.76 -28.40
#